data_AF-E3NUT4-F1
#
_entry.id   AF-E3NUT4-F1
#
_cell.length_a   1.000
_cell.length_b   1.000
_cell.length_c   1.000
_cell.angle_alpha   90.00
_cell.angle_beta   90.00
_cell.angle_gamma   90.00
#
_symmetry.space_group_name_H-M   'P 1'
#
loop_
_entity.id
_entity.type
_entity.pdbx_description
1 polymer ?
#
loop_
_entity_poly.entity_id
_entity_poly.type
_entity_poly.pdbx_seq_one_letter_code
_entity_poly.pdbx_strand_id
1 'polypeptide(L)'
;MVYAEIASAAITADGSAYLNEDLKVASAHMTDVPLRRGVLERMLGALSTQPMVTCTSGHRPVNSVTRNAAKDFTVAQKGTAGAEERMAIVFEQAVQSGRIDEMRFVAVTSTNAAKMVNLYPKKGRIGVGADADLVIWDPNGKRVLESTRSQSNQVSSMYDGITLHSSIHSVIVNGVIAYQNGEIRVESGGGYLPIDGNCPYLYANVRKRDKFSSTQKVEREQSKPQAPQQQNGQTHKNSGEFDRNRTKVMESSIDFGGSSSNRGRNPPGGRTTGFW
;
A
#
# COMPACT_ATOMS: atom_id res chain seq x y z
N MET A 1 -4.08 0.25 12.14
CA MET A 1 -3.84 -0.71 11.03
C MET A 1 -3.86 0.09 9.75
N VAL A 2 -2.98 -0.23 8.81
CA VAL A 2 -2.84 0.48 7.53
C VAL A 2 -2.81 -0.55 6.42
N TYR A 3 -3.49 -0.25 5.31
CA TYR A 3 -3.52 -1.08 4.11
C TYR A 3 -3.09 -0.22 2.94
N ALA A 4 -2.31 -0.81 2.04
CA ALA A 4 -1.80 -0.10 0.88
C ALA A 4 -2.64 -0.43 -0.36
N GLU A 5 -2.86 0.60 -1.16
CA GLU A 5 -3.35 0.51 -2.52
C GLU A 5 -2.25 1.03 -3.45
N ILE A 6 -1.91 0.25 -4.47
CA ILE A 6 -0.86 0.60 -5.45
C ILE A 6 -1.51 0.71 -6.82
N ALA A 7 -1.46 1.89 -7.42
CA ALA A 7 -1.95 2.07 -8.79
C ALA A 7 -1.05 1.32 -9.79
N SER A 8 -1.65 0.72 -10.82
CA SER A 8 -0.93 0.04 -11.91
C SER A 8 0.07 0.97 -12.60
N ALA A 9 -0.22 2.27 -12.64
CA ALA A 9 0.71 3.30 -13.09
C ALA A 9 2.08 3.23 -12.38
N ALA A 10 2.09 3.01 -11.06
CA ALA A 10 3.29 3.02 -10.24
C ALA A 10 4.19 1.77 -10.41
N ILE A 11 3.65 0.71 -11.02
CA ILE A 11 4.39 -0.51 -11.38
C ILE A 11 4.67 -0.60 -12.88
N THR A 12 4.40 0.46 -13.63
CA THR A 12 4.52 0.46 -15.10
C THR A 12 5.37 1.61 -15.60
N ALA A 13 5.08 2.81 -15.12
CA ALA A 13 5.67 4.02 -15.63
C ALA A 13 6.59 4.67 -14.59
N ASP A 14 7.60 5.38 -15.09
CA ASP A 14 8.61 6.06 -14.31
C ASP A 14 8.46 7.58 -14.42
N GLY A 15 8.78 8.31 -13.34
CA GLY A 15 8.71 9.78 -13.32
C GLY A 15 9.65 10.49 -14.31
N SER A 16 10.53 9.78 -15.00
CA SER A 16 11.29 10.31 -16.15
C SER A 16 10.40 10.67 -17.34
N ALA A 17 9.22 10.04 -17.49
CA ALA A 17 8.29 10.33 -18.58
C ALA A 17 7.80 11.79 -18.62
N TYR A 18 7.80 12.49 -17.48
CA TYR A 18 7.47 13.92 -17.40
C TYR A 18 8.46 14.83 -18.14
N LEU A 19 9.66 14.34 -18.43
CA LEU A 19 10.68 15.09 -19.17
C LEU A 19 10.72 14.74 -20.65
N ASN A 20 9.77 13.95 -21.16
CA ASN A 20 9.71 13.63 -22.57
C ASN A 20 9.47 14.91 -23.40
N GLU A 21 10.19 15.06 -24.50
CA GLU A 21 10.07 16.21 -25.41
C GLU A 21 8.70 16.26 -26.11
N ASP A 22 8.08 15.09 -26.33
CA ASP A 22 6.71 15.02 -26.82
C ASP A 22 5.72 15.26 -25.67
N LEU A 23 5.05 16.42 -25.73
CA LEU A 23 4.00 16.82 -24.80
C LEU A 23 2.90 15.75 -24.67
N LYS A 24 2.55 15.03 -25.74
CA LYS A 24 1.53 13.98 -25.71
C LYS A 24 1.95 12.82 -24.82
N VAL A 25 3.24 12.48 -24.84
CA VAL A 25 3.80 11.43 -24.00
C VAL A 25 3.90 11.92 -22.56
N ALA A 26 4.49 13.10 -22.32
CA ALA A 26 4.65 13.64 -20.96
C ALA A 26 3.29 13.85 -20.26
N SER A 27 2.30 14.38 -20.98
CA SER A 27 0.97 14.64 -20.42
C SER A 27 0.16 13.37 -20.17
N ALA A 28 0.35 12.30 -20.95
CA ALA A 28 -0.32 11.00 -20.71
C ALA A 28 0.07 10.35 -19.37
N HIS A 29 1.21 10.76 -18.81
CA HIS A 29 1.75 10.30 -17.53
C HIS A 29 1.33 11.18 -16.34
N MET A 30 0.61 12.29 -16.58
CA MET A 30 0.18 13.20 -15.52
C MET A 30 -0.93 12.59 -14.67
N THR A 31 -0.61 12.31 -13.41
CA THR A 31 -1.51 11.76 -12.39
C THR A 31 -1.54 12.69 -11.17
N ASP A 32 -2.61 12.63 -10.37
CA ASP A 32 -2.73 13.50 -9.17
C ASP A 32 -1.63 13.23 -8.14
N VAL A 33 -1.28 11.95 -7.97
CA VAL A 33 -0.07 11.53 -7.27
C VAL A 33 1.01 11.30 -8.32
N PRO A 34 2.07 12.14 -8.41
CA PRO A 34 3.04 12.03 -9.49
C PRO A 34 3.83 10.73 -9.44
N LEU A 35 4.11 10.18 -10.63
CA LEU A 35 5.03 9.08 -10.81
C LEU A 35 6.42 9.46 -10.26
N ARG A 36 7.09 8.48 -9.67
CA ARG A 36 8.40 8.66 -9.05
C ARG A 36 9.45 7.90 -9.84
N ARG A 37 10.69 8.37 -9.78
CA ARG A 37 11.82 7.68 -10.42
C ARG A 37 12.30 6.52 -9.55
N GLY A 38 12.57 5.37 -10.15
CA GLY A 38 13.27 4.26 -9.49
C GLY A 38 12.49 3.60 -8.34
N VAL A 39 11.15 3.65 -8.37
CA VAL A 39 10.31 3.05 -7.32
C VAL A 39 9.74 1.68 -7.67
N LEU A 40 9.90 1.23 -8.92
CA LEU A 40 9.29 0.01 -9.44
C LEU A 40 9.53 -1.20 -8.54
N GLU A 41 10.79 -1.51 -8.22
CA GLU A 41 11.14 -2.66 -7.38
C GLU A 41 10.54 -2.59 -5.97
N ARG A 42 10.40 -1.38 -5.41
CA ARG A 42 9.75 -1.19 -4.11
C ARG A 42 8.24 -1.47 -4.20
N MET A 43 7.60 -1.04 -5.28
CA MET A 43 6.17 -1.28 -5.50
C MET A 43 5.88 -2.75 -5.75
N LEU A 44 6.69 -3.43 -6.57
CA LEU A 44 6.60 -4.87 -6.80
C LEU A 44 6.87 -5.66 -5.51
N GLY A 45 7.88 -5.25 -4.73
CA GLY A 45 8.16 -5.84 -3.41
C GLY A 45 6.99 -5.67 -2.43
N ALA A 46 6.31 -4.52 -2.45
CA ALA A 46 5.11 -4.31 -1.64
C ALA A 46 3.94 -5.20 -2.10
N LEU A 47 3.70 -5.34 -3.41
CA LEU A 47 2.70 -6.28 -3.94
C LEU A 47 2.97 -7.72 -3.52
N SER A 48 4.25 -8.11 -3.46
CA SER A 48 4.65 -9.46 -3.03
C SER A 48 4.44 -9.69 -1.52
N THR A 49 4.85 -8.73 -0.68
CA THR A 49 5.02 -8.96 0.76
C THR A 49 3.93 -8.38 1.65
N GLN A 50 3.27 -7.29 1.26
CA GLN A 50 2.35 -6.59 2.17
C GLN A 50 1.00 -7.30 2.32
N PRO A 51 0.52 -7.56 3.54
CA PRO A 51 -0.77 -8.21 3.73
C PRO A 51 -1.90 -7.30 3.24
N MET A 52 -2.89 -7.89 2.55
CA MET A 52 -4.08 -7.19 2.05
C MET A 52 -3.81 -6.00 1.11
N VAL A 53 -2.60 -5.88 0.55
CA VAL A 53 -2.32 -4.89 -0.50
C VAL A 53 -3.20 -5.16 -1.73
N THR A 54 -3.67 -4.09 -2.36
CA THR A 54 -4.46 -4.16 -3.59
C THR A 54 -3.77 -3.37 -4.69
N CYS A 55 -3.92 -3.84 -5.94
CA CYS A 55 -3.52 -3.09 -7.11
C CYS A 55 -4.76 -2.59 -7.86
N THR A 56 -4.84 -1.27 -8.02
CA THR A 56 -5.95 -0.56 -8.68
C THR A 56 -5.47 0.14 -9.94
N SER A 57 -6.38 0.62 -10.76
CA SER A 57 -6.02 1.36 -11.99
C SER A 57 -5.85 2.86 -11.76
N GLY A 58 -6.49 3.41 -10.73
CA GLY A 58 -6.67 4.86 -10.60
C GLY A 58 -7.38 5.49 -11.81
N HIS A 59 -8.20 4.71 -12.54
CA HIS A 59 -8.77 5.08 -13.83
C HIS A 59 -9.56 6.40 -13.74
N ARG A 60 -9.01 7.44 -14.37
CA ARG A 60 -9.57 8.78 -14.47
C ARG A 60 -9.19 9.35 -15.85
N PRO A 61 -9.81 8.87 -16.94
CA PRO A 61 -9.45 9.30 -18.29
C PRO A 61 -9.71 10.79 -18.46
N VAL A 62 -8.79 11.46 -19.15
CA VAL A 62 -8.86 12.88 -19.45
C VAL A 62 -8.95 13.03 -20.96
N ASN A 63 -9.87 13.84 -21.48
CA ASN A 63 -9.97 14.05 -22.91
C ASN A 63 -8.62 14.56 -23.48
N SER A 64 -8.12 13.91 -24.55
CA SER A 64 -6.79 14.22 -25.09
C SER A 64 -6.65 15.64 -25.64
N VAL A 65 -7.74 16.24 -26.14
CA VAL A 65 -7.74 17.65 -26.58
C VAL A 65 -7.53 18.57 -25.38
N THR A 66 -8.30 18.36 -24.31
CA THR A 66 -8.16 19.15 -23.06
C THR A 66 -6.80 18.96 -22.42
N ARG A 67 -6.29 17.72 -22.37
CA ARG A 67 -4.97 17.38 -21.84
C ARG A 67 -3.85 18.17 -22.53
N ASN A 68 -3.86 18.15 -23.87
CA ASN A 68 -2.79 18.74 -24.67
C ASN A 68 -2.92 20.26 -24.85
N ALA A 69 -4.07 20.85 -24.53
CA ALA A 69 -4.31 22.29 -24.62
C ALA A 69 -3.76 23.06 -23.40
N ALA A 70 -3.50 22.39 -22.28
CA ALA A 70 -3.03 23.05 -21.06
C ALA A 70 -1.59 23.57 -21.22
N LYS A 71 -1.41 24.87 -21.00
CA LYS A 71 -0.08 25.53 -21.03
C LYS A 71 0.58 25.62 -19.65
N ASP A 72 -0.20 25.42 -18.59
CA ASP A 72 0.24 25.45 -17.20
C ASP A 72 -0.14 24.11 -16.55
N PHE A 73 0.87 23.40 -16.01
CA PHE A 73 0.71 22.08 -15.42
C PHE A 73 -0.11 22.11 -14.11
N THR A 74 -0.23 23.27 -13.46
CA THR A 74 -0.98 23.42 -12.21
C THR A 74 -2.49 23.30 -12.42
N VAL A 75 -2.98 23.75 -13.59
CA VAL A 75 -4.40 23.69 -13.99
C VAL A 75 -4.70 22.56 -14.98
N ALA A 76 -3.67 21.91 -15.53
CA ALA A 76 -3.83 20.75 -16.39
C ALA A 76 -4.62 19.64 -15.69
N GLN A 77 -5.57 19.03 -16.40
CA GLN A 77 -6.30 17.88 -15.91
C GLN A 77 -5.36 16.68 -15.79
N LYS A 78 -5.34 16.07 -14.60
CA LYS A 78 -4.50 14.92 -14.26
C LYS A 78 -5.38 13.67 -14.20
N GLY A 79 -4.86 12.58 -14.75
CA GLY A 79 -5.58 11.33 -14.83
C GLY A 79 -5.26 10.55 -16.09
N THR A 80 -5.40 9.24 -15.95
CA THR A 80 -5.03 8.26 -16.96
C THR A 80 -6.05 7.14 -17.00
N ALA A 81 -6.21 6.51 -18.17
CA ALA A 81 -6.99 5.30 -18.29
C ALA A 81 -6.12 4.10 -17.94
N GLY A 82 -6.61 3.22 -17.05
CA GLY A 82 -5.95 1.94 -16.78
C GLY A 82 -6.89 0.80 -16.41
N ALA A 83 -8.20 0.97 -16.59
CA ALA A 83 -9.18 -0.02 -16.12
C ALA A 83 -9.10 -1.32 -16.93
N GLU A 84 -8.90 -1.21 -18.23
CA GLU A 84 -8.73 -2.34 -19.16
C GLU A 84 -7.37 -3.01 -18.96
N GLU A 85 -6.32 -2.22 -18.75
CA GLU A 85 -4.92 -2.66 -18.76
C GLU A 85 -4.48 -3.28 -17.45
N ARG A 86 -5.06 -2.84 -16.31
CA ARG A 86 -4.60 -3.17 -14.95
C ARG A 86 -4.26 -4.64 -14.76
N MET A 87 -5.16 -5.55 -15.14
CA MET A 87 -4.96 -6.99 -14.93
C MET A 87 -3.74 -7.50 -15.71
N ALA A 88 -3.64 -7.16 -16.99
CA ALA A 88 -2.55 -7.64 -17.84
C ALA A 88 -1.21 -7.01 -17.46
N ILE A 89 -1.22 -5.74 -17.04
CA ILE A 89 -0.05 -5.03 -16.54
C ILE A 89 0.47 -5.65 -15.24
N VAL A 90 -0.39 -5.94 -14.27
CA VAL A 90 0.05 -6.60 -13.03
C VAL A 90 0.59 -7.99 -13.35
N PHE A 91 -0.03 -8.73 -14.28
CA PHE A 91 0.46 -10.03 -14.70
C PHE A 91 1.84 -9.95 -15.36
N GLU A 92 2.03 -9.04 -16.32
CA GLU A 92 3.32 -8.83 -16.99
C GLU A 92 4.41 -8.38 -16.01
N GLN A 93 4.14 -7.33 -15.22
CA GLN A 93 5.16 -6.70 -14.39
C GLN A 93 5.51 -7.50 -13.14
N ALA A 94 4.57 -8.30 -12.61
CA ALA A 94 4.76 -9.00 -11.35
C ALA A 94 4.76 -10.53 -11.46
N VAL A 95 3.93 -11.13 -12.32
CA VAL A 95 3.86 -12.60 -12.46
C VAL A 95 4.94 -13.08 -13.43
N GLN A 96 4.95 -12.55 -14.66
CA GLN A 96 5.92 -12.96 -15.69
C GLN A 96 7.37 -12.65 -15.29
N SER A 97 7.59 -11.59 -14.51
CA SER A 97 8.89 -11.25 -13.93
C SER A 97 9.32 -12.11 -12.73
N GLY A 98 8.45 -13.02 -12.26
CA GLY A 98 8.69 -13.90 -11.12
C GLY A 98 8.68 -13.20 -9.76
N ARG A 99 8.08 -12.00 -9.65
CA ARG A 99 8.01 -11.25 -8.38
C ARG A 99 6.86 -11.72 -7.47
N ILE A 100 5.78 -12.22 -8.06
CA ILE A 100 4.64 -12.84 -7.38
C ILE A 100 4.16 -14.07 -8.17
N ASP A 101 3.50 -15.01 -7.50
CA ASP A 101 2.81 -16.12 -8.16
C ASP A 101 1.37 -15.75 -8.58
N GLU A 102 0.70 -16.66 -9.28
CA GLU A 102 -0.67 -16.47 -9.77
C GLU A 102 -1.68 -16.37 -8.63
N MET A 103 -1.44 -17.07 -7.51
CA MET A 103 -2.30 -16.99 -6.32
C MET A 103 -2.26 -15.59 -5.73
N ARG A 104 -1.06 -14.99 -5.67
CA ARG A 104 -0.85 -13.64 -5.21
C ARG A 104 -1.39 -12.62 -6.20
N PHE A 105 -1.30 -12.86 -7.49
CA PHE A 105 -1.98 -12.07 -8.52
C PHE A 105 -3.48 -12.00 -8.27
N VAL A 106 -4.15 -13.14 -8.05
CA VAL A 106 -5.58 -13.18 -7.69
C VAL A 106 -5.84 -12.40 -6.41
N ALA A 107 -4.96 -12.53 -5.41
CA ALA A 107 -5.10 -11.84 -4.13
C ALA A 107 -5.08 -10.30 -4.28
N VAL A 108 -4.07 -9.75 -4.96
CA VAL A 108 -3.88 -8.29 -5.08
C VAL A 108 -4.84 -7.65 -6.08
N THR A 109 -5.40 -8.42 -7.02
CA THR A 109 -6.32 -7.89 -8.04
C THR A 109 -7.79 -8.07 -7.71
N SER A 110 -8.16 -9.00 -6.81
CA SER A 110 -9.56 -9.29 -6.47
C SER A 110 -9.80 -9.65 -4.99
N THR A 111 -9.15 -10.69 -4.45
CA THR A 111 -9.52 -11.26 -3.14
C THR A 111 -9.33 -10.27 -2.01
N ASN A 112 -8.24 -9.50 -2.00
CA ASN A 112 -7.98 -8.51 -0.96
C ASN A 112 -9.00 -7.37 -1.03
N ALA A 113 -9.35 -6.90 -2.23
CA ALA A 113 -10.39 -5.90 -2.41
C ALA A 113 -11.74 -6.41 -1.87
N ALA A 114 -12.15 -7.62 -2.26
CA ALA A 114 -13.39 -8.23 -1.77
C ALA A 114 -13.42 -8.38 -0.25
N LYS A 115 -12.28 -8.74 0.38
CA LYS A 115 -12.15 -8.76 1.84
C LYS A 115 -12.28 -7.36 2.43
N MET A 116 -11.61 -6.35 1.87
CA MET A 116 -11.65 -4.97 2.37
C MET A 116 -13.07 -4.40 2.33
N VAL A 117 -13.80 -4.63 1.23
CA VAL A 117 -15.17 -4.14 1.06
C VAL A 117 -16.24 -5.12 1.55
N ASN A 118 -15.89 -6.09 2.38
CA ASN A 118 -16.83 -7.03 3.02
C ASN A 118 -17.70 -7.87 2.04
N LEU A 119 -17.17 -8.16 0.85
CA LEU A 119 -17.82 -8.99 -0.18
C LEU A 119 -17.21 -10.38 -0.30
N TYR A 120 -16.16 -10.72 0.44
CA TYR A 120 -15.59 -12.07 0.41
C TYR A 120 -16.41 -13.04 1.28
N PRO A 121 -16.76 -14.26 0.81
CA PRO A 121 -16.30 -14.91 -0.43
C PRO A 121 -17.24 -14.75 -1.63
N LYS A 122 -18.31 -13.94 -1.52
CA LYS A 122 -19.25 -13.69 -2.63
C LYS A 122 -18.54 -13.17 -3.88
N LYS A 123 -17.52 -12.32 -3.73
CA LYS A 123 -16.61 -11.88 -4.79
C LYS A 123 -15.16 -12.27 -4.48
N GLY A 124 -14.31 -12.31 -5.52
CA GLY A 124 -12.86 -12.49 -5.38
C GLY A 124 -12.43 -13.92 -4.98
N ARG A 125 -13.30 -14.92 -5.20
CA ARG A 125 -13.03 -16.34 -5.00
C ARG A 125 -13.83 -17.17 -5.99
N ILE A 126 -13.23 -18.26 -6.48
CA ILE A 126 -13.95 -19.33 -7.17
C ILE A 126 -14.37 -20.37 -6.12
N GLY A 127 -15.67 -20.60 -5.98
CA GLY A 127 -16.22 -21.56 -5.03
C GLY A 127 -17.74 -21.58 -5.06
N VAL A 128 -18.33 -22.67 -4.56
CA VAL A 128 -19.79 -22.81 -4.46
C VAL A 128 -20.36 -21.67 -3.63
N GLY A 129 -21.37 -20.97 -4.16
CA GLY A 129 -22.02 -19.83 -3.53
C GLY A 129 -21.36 -18.47 -3.78
N ALA A 130 -20.21 -18.41 -4.47
CA ALA A 130 -19.67 -17.16 -4.99
C ALA A 130 -20.39 -16.73 -6.27
N ASP A 131 -20.42 -15.43 -6.56
CA ASP A 131 -20.94 -14.93 -7.81
C ASP A 131 -20.03 -15.38 -8.97
N ALA A 132 -20.64 -15.72 -10.10
CA ALA A 132 -19.93 -16.18 -11.30
C ALA A 132 -19.31 -14.99 -12.08
N ASP A 133 -18.43 -14.25 -11.40
CA ASP A 133 -17.55 -13.23 -11.98
C ASP A 133 -16.17 -13.86 -12.23
N LEU A 134 -15.95 -14.30 -13.46
CA LEU A 134 -14.83 -15.14 -13.83
C LEU A 134 -14.10 -14.57 -15.04
N VAL A 135 -12.79 -14.80 -15.10
CA VAL A 135 -11.96 -14.48 -16.27
C VAL A 135 -11.28 -15.77 -16.72
N ILE A 136 -11.47 -16.13 -17.98
CA ILE A 136 -10.68 -17.17 -18.63
C ILE A 136 -9.41 -16.51 -19.16
N TRP A 137 -8.31 -16.75 -18.44
CA TRP A 137 -7.02 -16.13 -18.68
C TRP A 137 -6.11 -17.08 -19.45
N ASP A 138 -5.48 -16.59 -20.51
CA ASP A 138 -4.46 -17.33 -21.26
C ASP A 138 -3.07 -16.72 -20.95
N PRO A 139 -2.21 -17.42 -20.19
CA PRO A 139 -0.89 -16.92 -19.84
C PRO A 139 0.13 -16.98 -20.99
N ASN A 140 -0.21 -17.62 -22.12
CA ASN A 140 0.69 -17.77 -23.27
C ASN A 140 0.36 -16.79 -24.41
N GLY A 141 -0.75 -16.06 -24.30
CA GLY A 141 -1.13 -15.04 -25.26
C GLY A 141 -0.06 -13.95 -25.35
N LYS A 142 0.08 -13.33 -26.52
CA LYS A 142 1.01 -12.21 -26.73
C LYS A 142 0.31 -11.07 -27.45
N ARG A 143 0.41 -9.86 -26.91
CA ARG A 143 -0.08 -8.64 -27.58
C ARG A 143 0.72 -7.41 -27.16
N VAL A 144 0.73 -6.40 -28.00
CA VAL A 144 1.26 -5.07 -27.66
C VAL A 144 0.08 -4.17 -27.30
N LEU A 145 0.23 -3.39 -26.23
CA LEU A 145 -0.77 -2.39 -25.85
C LEU A 145 -0.69 -1.19 -26.78
N GLU A 146 -1.85 -0.82 -27.34
CA GLU A 146 -2.01 0.28 -28.28
C GLU A 146 -3.34 0.98 -27.98
N SER A 147 -3.30 2.28 -27.69
CA SER A 147 -4.49 3.09 -27.39
C SER A 147 -5.52 3.05 -28.52
N THR A 148 -5.09 2.89 -29.77
CA THR A 148 -5.97 2.77 -30.95
C THR A 148 -6.84 1.50 -30.94
N ARG A 149 -6.46 0.50 -30.14
CA ARG A 149 -7.18 -0.79 -30.00
C ARG A 149 -7.83 -0.95 -28.62
N SER A 150 -7.70 0.05 -27.75
CA SER A 150 -8.32 0.08 -26.42
C SER A 150 -9.82 0.37 -26.51
N GLN A 151 -10.56 -0.09 -25.52
CA GLN A 151 -11.96 0.27 -25.29
C GLN A 151 -12.10 1.69 -24.71
N SER A 152 -11.01 2.30 -24.24
CA SER A 152 -11.00 3.68 -23.79
C SER A 152 -10.90 4.65 -24.96
N ASN A 153 -11.65 5.75 -24.91
CA ASN A 153 -11.59 6.83 -25.92
C ASN A 153 -10.33 7.73 -25.80
N GLN A 154 -9.26 7.24 -25.19
CA GLN A 154 -8.01 7.98 -25.05
C GLN A 154 -7.19 7.86 -26.34
N VAL A 155 -6.64 8.99 -26.81
CA VAL A 155 -5.77 8.99 -27.99
C VAL A 155 -4.37 8.47 -27.67
N SER A 156 -3.93 8.60 -26.42
CA SER A 156 -2.64 8.11 -25.94
C SER A 156 -2.74 7.62 -24.50
N SER A 157 -1.91 6.62 -24.19
CA SER A 157 -1.83 5.96 -22.90
C SER A 157 -0.37 5.80 -22.47
N MET A 158 -0.11 5.86 -21.16
CA MET A 158 1.21 5.50 -20.61
C MET A 158 1.54 4.02 -20.79
N TYR A 159 0.57 3.21 -21.19
CA TYR A 159 0.75 1.78 -21.44
C TYR A 159 1.13 1.44 -22.88
N ASP A 160 1.12 2.41 -23.79
CA ASP A 160 1.39 2.17 -25.20
C ASP A 160 2.79 1.57 -25.42
N GLY A 161 2.87 0.57 -26.30
CA GLY A 161 4.12 -0.12 -26.65
C GLY A 161 4.55 -1.23 -25.69
N ILE A 162 3.86 -1.40 -24.54
CA ILE A 162 4.16 -2.50 -23.63
C ILE A 162 3.73 -3.81 -24.26
N THR A 163 4.67 -4.76 -24.34
CA THR A 163 4.38 -6.14 -24.74
C THR A 163 3.86 -6.90 -23.52
N LEU A 164 2.71 -7.55 -23.69
CA LEU A 164 2.08 -8.40 -22.70
C LEU A 164 2.25 -9.86 -23.12
N HIS A 165 2.61 -10.71 -22.16
CA HIS A 165 2.62 -12.17 -22.24
C HIS A 165 1.42 -12.72 -21.49
N SER A 166 0.24 -12.24 -21.88
CA SER A 166 -1.05 -12.80 -21.49
C SER A 166 -2.15 -12.28 -22.39
N SER A 167 -3.26 -13.02 -22.47
CA SER A 167 -4.49 -12.57 -23.09
C SER A 167 -5.71 -12.98 -22.29
N ILE A 168 -6.83 -12.30 -22.52
CA ILE A 168 -8.12 -12.63 -21.93
C ILE A 168 -8.93 -13.34 -23.02
N HIS A 169 -9.29 -14.59 -22.78
CA HIS A 169 -10.14 -15.35 -23.70
C HIS A 169 -11.61 -14.96 -23.51
N SER A 170 -12.07 -14.91 -22.26
CA SER A 170 -13.46 -14.55 -21.95
C SER A 170 -13.61 -13.92 -20.57
N VAL A 171 -14.59 -13.05 -20.42
CA VAL A 171 -15.03 -12.50 -19.13
C VAL A 171 -16.49 -12.88 -18.92
N ILE A 172 -16.79 -13.40 -17.75
CA ILE A 172 -18.12 -13.79 -17.31
C ILE A 172 -18.47 -12.88 -16.13
N VAL A 173 -19.65 -12.26 -16.17
CA VAL A 173 -20.17 -11.38 -15.12
C VAL A 173 -21.53 -11.92 -14.70
N ASN A 174 -21.69 -12.24 -13.42
CA ASN A 174 -22.90 -12.88 -12.86
C ASN A 174 -23.39 -14.08 -13.70
N GLY A 175 -22.47 -14.89 -14.23
CA GLY A 175 -22.78 -16.09 -15.02
C GLY A 175 -23.10 -15.83 -16.49
N VAL A 176 -23.06 -14.58 -16.96
CA VAL A 176 -23.27 -14.21 -18.37
C VAL A 176 -21.94 -13.85 -19.03
N ILE A 177 -21.70 -14.36 -20.23
CA ILE A 177 -20.50 -14.01 -21.01
C ILE A 177 -20.59 -12.54 -21.44
N ALA A 178 -19.78 -11.70 -20.82
CA ALA A 178 -19.70 -10.26 -21.04
C ALA A 178 -18.67 -9.88 -22.13
N TYR A 179 -17.64 -10.72 -22.29
CA TYR A 179 -16.60 -10.53 -23.30
C TYR A 179 -16.13 -11.88 -23.79
N GLN A 180 -15.94 -12.00 -25.10
CA GLN A 180 -15.37 -13.20 -25.72
C GLN A 180 -14.77 -12.85 -27.08
N ASN A 181 -13.58 -13.40 -27.38
CA ASN A 181 -12.93 -13.28 -28.70
C ASN A 181 -12.74 -11.82 -29.19
N GLY A 182 -12.42 -10.89 -28.29
CA GLY A 182 -12.22 -9.48 -28.67
C GLY A 182 -13.47 -8.61 -28.62
N GLU A 183 -14.65 -9.21 -28.41
CA GLU A 183 -15.93 -8.51 -28.51
C GLU A 183 -16.62 -8.39 -27.15
N ILE A 184 -17.12 -7.19 -26.85
CA ILE A 184 -17.97 -6.93 -25.68
C ILE A 184 -19.42 -7.28 -26.03
N ARG A 185 -20.08 -8.03 -25.15
CA ARG A 185 -21.50 -8.40 -25.27
C ARG A 185 -22.30 -7.61 -24.24
N VAL A 186 -23.17 -6.73 -24.73
CA VAL A 186 -23.85 -5.69 -23.92
C VAL A 186 -24.97 -6.23 -23.02
N GLU A 187 -25.41 -7.47 -23.23
CA GLU A 187 -26.51 -8.08 -22.46
C GLU A 187 -26.15 -8.39 -21.00
N SER A 188 -24.87 -8.38 -20.64
CA SER A 188 -24.43 -8.57 -19.25
C SER A 188 -24.41 -7.23 -18.49
N GLY A 189 -25.40 -7.01 -17.62
CA GLY A 189 -25.40 -5.88 -16.70
C GLY A 189 -24.66 -6.18 -15.39
N GLY A 190 -23.70 -5.33 -15.02
CA GLY A 190 -23.28 -5.20 -13.63
C GLY A 190 -24.39 -4.56 -12.78
N GLY A 191 -24.25 -4.60 -11.46
CA GLY A 191 -25.23 -4.01 -10.54
C GLY A 191 -24.59 -3.50 -9.26
N TYR A 192 -25.34 -2.66 -8.55
CA TYR A 192 -24.93 -2.20 -7.22
C TYR A 192 -24.87 -3.39 -6.24
N LEU A 193 -23.78 -3.46 -5.46
CA LEU A 193 -23.61 -4.44 -4.40
C LEU A 193 -23.67 -3.70 -3.06
N PRO A 194 -24.69 -3.97 -2.21
CA PRO A 194 -24.71 -3.41 -0.87
C PRO A 194 -23.53 -3.96 -0.06
N ILE A 195 -22.86 -3.08 0.67
CA ILE A 195 -21.72 -3.40 1.51
C ILE A 195 -22.12 -3.14 2.96
N ASP A 196 -22.06 -4.19 3.78
CA ASP A 196 -22.26 -4.05 5.22
C ASP A 196 -21.02 -3.44 5.89
N GLY A 197 -21.26 -2.57 6.87
CA GLY A 197 -20.21 -2.07 7.75
C GLY A 197 -19.57 -3.17 8.59
N ASN A 198 -18.57 -2.82 9.40
CA ASN A 198 -17.92 -3.74 10.34
C ASN A 198 -17.24 -4.97 9.71
N CYS A 199 -16.61 -4.78 8.54
CA CYS A 199 -15.84 -5.82 7.86
C CYS A 199 -14.90 -6.58 8.84
N PRO A 200 -15.04 -7.91 9.01
CA PRO A 200 -14.23 -8.67 9.95
C PRO A 200 -12.74 -8.68 9.58
N TYR A 201 -12.40 -8.61 8.30
CA TYR A 201 -11.00 -8.57 7.83
C TYR A 201 -10.28 -7.27 8.24
N LEU A 202 -11.01 -6.18 8.42
CA LEU A 202 -10.46 -4.89 8.84
C LEU A 202 -10.58 -4.68 10.36
N TYR A 203 -11.71 -5.06 10.94
CA TYR A 203 -12.07 -4.66 12.31
C TYR A 203 -11.88 -5.75 13.37
N ALA A 204 -11.66 -7.02 13.02
CA ALA A 204 -11.50 -8.07 14.04
C ALA A 204 -10.34 -7.77 15.01
N ASN A 205 -9.20 -7.35 14.48
CA ASN A 205 -8.02 -7.01 15.28
C ASN A 205 -8.18 -5.68 16.01
N VAL A 206 -8.88 -4.70 15.41
CA VAL A 206 -9.19 -3.42 16.04
C VAL A 206 -10.06 -3.65 17.28
N ARG A 207 -11.16 -4.39 17.15
CA ARG A 207 -12.06 -4.73 18.27
C ARG A 207 -11.35 -5.51 19.38
N LYS A 208 -10.45 -6.42 19.02
CA LYS A 208 -9.62 -7.12 20.03
C LYS A 208 -8.70 -6.13 20.73
N ARG A 209 -8.00 -5.27 19.99
CA ARG A 209 -7.10 -4.25 20.55
C ARG A 209 -7.85 -3.30 21.49
N ASP A 210 -9.03 -2.82 21.11
CA ASP A 210 -9.81 -1.89 21.92
C ASP A 210 -10.21 -2.50 23.28
N LYS A 211 -10.51 -3.80 23.30
CA LYS A 211 -10.80 -4.53 24.56
C LYS A 211 -9.59 -4.62 25.50
N PHE A 212 -8.37 -4.70 24.96
CA PHE A 212 -7.15 -4.85 25.75
C PHE A 212 -6.43 -3.52 26.03
N SER A 213 -6.67 -2.51 25.21
CA SER A 213 -5.99 -1.20 25.26
C SER A 213 -6.73 -0.19 26.15
N SER A 214 -7.46 -0.65 27.16
CA SER A 214 -8.11 0.26 28.11
C SER A 214 -7.05 0.92 28.98
N THR A 215 -6.89 2.23 28.86
CA THR A 215 -6.07 3.03 29.78
C THR A 215 -6.65 2.89 31.18
N GLN A 216 -5.86 2.36 32.11
CA GLN A 216 -6.24 2.31 33.51
C GLN A 216 -5.80 3.60 34.21
N LYS A 217 -6.71 4.22 34.94
CA LYS A 217 -6.37 5.33 35.83
C LYS A 217 -5.41 4.80 36.90
N VAL A 218 -4.32 5.52 37.11
CA VAL A 218 -3.46 5.28 38.28
C VAL A 218 -4.17 5.85 39.50
N GLU A 219 -4.63 4.98 40.40
CA GLU A 219 -5.17 5.41 41.68
C GLU A 219 -4.04 6.02 42.52
N ARG A 220 -4.25 7.25 42.99
CA ARG A 220 -3.33 7.96 43.89
C ARG A 220 -4.12 8.41 45.09
N GLU A 221 -3.58 8.21 46.28
CA GLU A 221 -4.15 8.81 47.49
C GLU A 221 -4.15 10.33 47.33
N GLN A 222 -5.28 10.97 47.66
CA GLN A 222 -5.33 12.41 47.71
C GLN A 222 -4.38 12.87 48.82
N SER A 223 -3.36 13.65 48.47
CA SER A 223 -2.48 14.26 49.46
C SER A 223 -3.36 15.11 50.39
N LYS A 224 -3.49 14.70 51.65
CA LYS A 224 -4.10 15.54 52.67
C LYS A 224 -3.30 16.86 52.69
N PRO A 225 -3.95 18.04 52.66
CA PRO A 225 -3.23 19.29 52.85
C PRO A 225 -2.47 19.18 54.17
N GLN A 226 -1.14 19.26 54.11
CA GLN A 226 -0.32 19.32 55.31
C GLN A 226 -0.75 20.57 56.07
N ALA A 227 -1.22 20.40 57.31
CA ALA A 227 -1.42 21.51 58.22
C ALA A 227 -0.08 22.27 58.35
N PRO A 228 -0.08 23.61 58.39
CA PRO A 228 1.16 24.38 58.50
C PRO A 228 1.92 23.91 59.74
N GLN A 229 3.12 23.33 59.53
CA GLN A 229 4.04 23.05 60.61
C GLN A 229 4.38 24.38 61.29
N GLN A 230 4.06 24.49 62.58
CA GLN A 230 4.58 25.56 63.42
C GLN A 230 6.11 25.48 63.37
N GLN A 231 6.73 26.50 62.75
CA GLN A 231 8.16 26.75 62.90
C GLN A 231 8.43 27.07 64.37
N ASN A 232 8.89 26.08 65.13
CA ASN A 232 9.59 26.36 66.37
C ASN A 232 10.98 26.88 65.99
N GLY A 233 11.15 28.19 66.14
CA GLY A 233 12.40 28.88 65.89
C GLY A 233 13.52 28.41 66.81
N GLN A 234 14.62 28.00 66.22
CA GLN A 234 15.94 28.21 66.81
C GLN A 234 16.81 28.97 65.80
N THR A 235 17.16 30.18 66.19
CA THR A 235 17.97 31.15 65.45
C THR A 235 19.46 30.80 65.45
N HIS A 236 20.06 30.93 64.26
CA HIS A 236 21.48 30.86 63.86
C HIS A 236 22.49 31.60 64.78
N LYS A 237 23.81 31.35 64.75
CA LYS A 237 24.82 31.70 63.71
C LYS A 237 26.22 31.25 64.19
N ASN A 238 27.21 30.89 63.36
CA ASN A 238 28.16 31.71 62.57
C ASN A 238 29.29 30.73 62.14
N SER A 239 30.21 30.89 61.18
CA SER A 239 30.53 31.84 60.10
C SER A 239 31.84 31.29 59.48
N GLY A 240 32.00 31.31 58.15
CA GLY A 240 33.25 30.86 57.52
C GLY A 240 33.26 30.98 56.00
N GLU A 241 33.36 32.22 55.54
CA GLU A 241 33.99 32.76 54.31
C GLU A 241 33.96 32.01 52.95
N PHE A 242 33.53 32.78 51.94
CA PHE A 242 33.47 32.47 50.50
C PHE A 242 34.83 32.54 49.81
N ASP A 243 35.10 31.65 48.85
CA ASP A 243 35.83 32.06 47.64
C ASP A 243 35.41 31.30 46.35
N ARG A 244 35.69 31.96 45.23
CA ARG A 244 35.00 32.00 43.94
C ARG A 244 35.35 30.85 42.97
N ASN A 245 34.40 30.38 42.17
CA ASN A 245 34.44 30.51 40.69
C ASN A 245 33.29 29.83 39.91
N ARG A 246 32.50 30.69 39.26
CA ARG A 246 31.96 30.69 37.88
C ARG A 246 31.83 29.38 37.04
N THR A 247 30.56 29.19 36.61
CA THR A 247 30.04 28.89 35.24
C THR A 247 30.03 27.48 34.61
N LYS A 248 28.79 27.13 34.20
CA LYS A 248 28.31 26.53 32.94
C LYS A 248 28.42 25.01 32.66
N VAL A 249 27.22 24.41 32.58
CA VAL A 249 26.62 23.68 31.44
C VAL A 249 27.24 22.34 30.99
N MET A 250 26.35 21.32 31.02
CA MET A 250 26.24 20.07 30.22
C MET A 250 27.52 19.39 29.71
N GLU A 251 27.69 18.12 30.11
CA GLU A 251 27.71 17.01 29.15
C GLU A 251 27.47 15.67 29.85
N SER A 252 26.50 14.90 29.33
CA SER A 252 26.25 13.51 29.67
C SER A 252 27.09 12.62 28.75
N SER A 253 28.07 11.93 29.31
CA SER A 253 28.91 10.96 28.60
C SER A 253 28.15 9.64 28.40
N ILE A 254 27.60 9.46 27.20
CA ILE A 254 27.26 8.13 26.66
C ILE A 254 28.51 7.61 25.97
N ASP A 255 29.06 6.51 26.48
CA ASP A 255 30.27 5.88 25.96
C ASP A 255 29.90 4.70 25.04
N PHE A 256 30.35 4.76 23.77
CA PHE A 256 30.23 3.69 22.77
C PHE A 256 31.59 3.02 22.61
N GLY A 257 31.91 2.06 23.48
CA GLY A 257 33.18 1.34 23.48
C GLY A 257 33.18 0.08 22.61
N GLY A 258 34.03 0.06 21.58
CA GLY A 258 34.36 -1.12 20.76
C GLY A 258 35.71 -1.77 21.13
N SER A 259 35.71 -3.11 21.06
CA SER A 259 36.82 -4.07 20.81
C SER A 259 38.11 -4.04 21.66
N SER A 260 38.33 -5.08 22.48
CA SER A 260 39.47 -6.00 22.33
C SER A 260 39.31 -7.29 23.17
N SER A 261 39.96 -8.35 22.70
CA SER A 261 39.85 -9.77 23.07
C SER A 261 40.44 -10.17 24.44
N ASN A 262 39.78 -11.10 25.15
CA ASN A 262 40.48 -12.13 25.94
C ASN A 262 39.60 -13.37 26.24
N ARG A 263 40.25 -14.53 26.30
CA ARG A 263 39.72 -15.91 26.23
C ARG A 263 38.97 -16.39 27.50
N GLY A 264 37.92 -17.19 27.29
CA GLY A 264 37.75 -18.51 27.94
C GLY A 264 36.82 -18.62 29.16
N ARG A 265 35.63 -19.22 28.96
CA ARG A 265 35.15 -20.47 29.60
C ARG A 265 33.65 -20.68 29.27
N ASN A 266 33.33 -21.77 28.58
CA ASN A 266 31.93 -22.20 28.39
C ASN A 266 31.34 -22.71 29.71
N PRO A 267 30.09 -22.39 30.05
CA PRO A 267 29.29 -23.16 31.00
C PRO A 267 28.55 -24.34 30.30
N PRO A 268 28.08 -25.33 31.06
CA PRO A 268 27.92 -26.71 30.60
C PRO A 268 26.63 -26.94 29.80
N GLY A 269 26.68 -27.94 28.92
CA GLY A 269 25.61 -28.30 28.01
C GLY A 269 24.33 -28.82 28.68
N GLY A 270 23.22 -28.63 27.96
CA GLY A 270 21.90 -29.17 28.28
C GLY A 270 21.01 -29.22 27.04
N ARG A 271 21.11 -30.36 26.34
CA ARG A 271 20.26 -31.00 25.31
C ARG A 271 19.15 -30.21 24.56
N THR A 272 19.26 -30.28 23.24
CA THR A 272 18.24 -30.08 22.21
C THR A 272 17.03 -31.01 22.37
N THR A 273 15.83 -30.47 22.18
CA THR A 273 14.67 -31.24 21.69
C THR A 273 14.11 -30.54 20.48
N GLY A 274 14.34 -31.14 19.31
CA GLY A 274 13.63 -30.80 18.10
C GLY A 274 12.20 -31.33 18.16
N PHE A 275 11.28 -30.54 17.65
CA PHE A 275 10.01 -31.01 17.12
C PHE A 275 9.82 -30.37 15.75
N TRP A 276 9.55 -31.23 14.78
CA TRP A 276 9.13 -30.91 13.42
C TRP A 276 7.74 -30.28 13.44
#